data_AF-C6BNW3-F1
#
_entry.id   AF-C6BNW3-F1
#
_cell.length_a   1.000
_cell.length_b   1.000
_cell.length_c   1.000
_cell.angle_alpha   90.00
_cell.angle_beta   90.00
_cell.angle_gamma   90.00
#
_symmetry.space_group_name_H-M   'P 1'
#
loop_
_entity.id
_entity.type
_entity.pdbx_description
1 polymer ?
#
loop_
_entity_poly.entity_id
_entity_poly.type
_entity_poly.pdbx_seq_one_letter_code
_entity_poly.pdbx_strand_id
1 'polypeptide(L)'
;MSLTVQAGRGWVDVRTKRRSDKRWECECRFVSPGGKCSSWISAASAEGYVSRELAFSAGILLGRELAARYAVLTPVETTTYQ
;
A
#
# COMPACT_ATOMS: atom_id res chain seq x y z
N MET A 1 -3.72 -0.38 -13.80
CA MET A 1 -3.77 -1.78 -13.31
C MET A 1 -3.71 -1.73 -11.80
N SER A 2 -4.36 -2.63 -11.08
CA SER A 2 -4.30 -2.67 -9.61
C SER A 2 -4.10 -4.09 -9.09
N LEU A 3 -3.58 -4.19 -7.87
CA LEU A 3 -3.44 -5.44 -7.13
C LEU A 3 -3.64 -5.18 -5.64
N THR A 4 -3.92 -6.25 -4.90
CA THR A 4 -4.04 -6.22 -3.44
C THR A 4 -3.04 -7.22 -2.87
N VAL A 5 -2.26 -6.81 -1.88
CA VAL A 5 -1.31 -7.68 -1.18
C VAL A 5 -1.62 -7.73 0.31
N GLN A 6 -1.40 -8.87 0.94
CA GLN A 6 -1.45 -8.98 2.39
C GLN A 6 -0.28 -8.21 3.02
N ALA A 7 -0.56 -7.46 4.09
CA ALA A 7 0.43 -6.69 4.83
C ALA A 7 0.07 -6.66 6.33
N GLY A 8 0.79 -7.45 7.13
CA GLY A 8 0.50 -7.60 8.56
C GLY A 8 -0.91 -8.14 8.80
N ARG A 9 -1.71 -7.42 9.60
CA ARG A 9 -3.11 -7.79 9.91
C ARG A 9 -4.12 -7.30 8.86
N GLY A 10 -3.69 -6.55 7.85
CA GLY A 10 -4.57 -6.01 6.82
C GLY A 10 -4.05 -6.26 5.42
N TRP A 11 -4.44 -5.38 4.50
CA TRP A 11 -4.05 -5.43 3.10
C TRP A 11 -3.53 -4.08 2.63
N VAL A 12 -2.81 -4.11 1.52
CA VAL A 12 -2.40 -2.94 0.78
C VAL A 12 -2.96 -3.07 -0.61
N ASP A 13 -3.76 -2.10 -1.03
CA ASP A 13 -4.13 -1.94 -2.42
C ASP A 13 -3.08 -1.08 -3.11
N VAL A 14 -2.63 -1.50 -4.28
CA VAL A 14 -1.70 -0.76 -5.12
C VAL A 14 -2.32 -0.57 -6.49
N ARG A 15 -2.25 0.65 -7.02
CA ARG A 15 -2.64 0.94 -8.40
C ARG A 15 -1.50 1.60 -9.14
N THR A 16 -1.34 1.23 -10.40
CA THR A 16 -0.36 1.80 -11.32
C THR A 16 -1.04 2.42 -12.52
N LYS A 17 -0.47 3.54 -12.98
CA LYS A 17 -0.91 4.28 -14.17
C LYS A 17 0.30 4.56 -15.04
N ARG A 18 0.11 4.49 -16.36
CA ARG A 18 1.14 4.87 -17.32
C ARG A 18 1.03 6.37 -17.58
N ARG A 19 2.14 7.08 -17.47
CA ARG A 19 2.29 8.51 -17.76
C ARG A 19 2.44 8.75 -19.27
N SER A 20 2.31 10.02 -19.69
CA SER A 20 2.46 10.45 -21.08
C SER A 20 3.89 10.24 -21.62
N ASP A 21 4.89 10.36 -20.75
CA ASP A 21 6.31 10.08 -21.01
C ASP A 21 6.66 8.57 -21.08
N LYS A 22 5.64 7.71 -21.11
CA LYS A 22 5.73 6.23 -21.11
C LYS A 22 6.29 5.61 -19.83
N ARG A 23 6.59 6.41 -18.79
CA ARG A 23 6.95 5.93 -17.45
C ARG A 23 5.71 5.50 -16.68
N TRP A 24 5.93 4.90 -15.52
CA TRP A 24 4.88 4.43 -14.63
C TRP A 24 4.86 5.21 -13.32
N GLU A 25 3.67 5.44 -12.80
CA GLU A 25 3.45 5.95 -11.44
C GLU A 25 2.62 4.95 -10.66
N CYS A 26 2.69 5.03 -9.33
CA CYS A 26 1.90 4.18 -8.46
C CYS A 26 1.41 4.92 -7.23
N GLU A 27 0.27 4.46 -6.74
CA GLU A 27 -0.30 4.86 -5.46
C GLU A 27 -0.64 3.61 -4.68
N CYS A 28 -0.55 3.70 -3.36
CA CYS A 28 -0.97 2.64 -2.45
C CYS A 28 -1.91 3.17 -1.38
N ARG A 29 -2.72 2.30 -0.79
CA ARG A 29 -3.47 2.57 0.43
C ARG A 29 -3.47 1.33 1.33
N PHE A 30 -3.51 1.55 2.63
CA PHE A 30 -3.70 0.48 3.61
C PHE A 30 -5.20 0.23 3.83
N VAL A 31 -5.57 -1.04 3.95
CA VAL A 31 -6.91 -1.51 4.28
C VAL A 31 -6.81 -2.30 5.58
N SER A 32 -7.44 -1.79 6.64
CA SER A 32 -7.46 -2.48 7.92
C SER A 32 -8.29 -3.77 7.85
N PRO A 33 -8.07 -4.75 8.74
CA PRO A 33 -8.89 -5.97 8.81
C PRO A 33 -10.40 -5.68 8.96
N GLY A 34 -10.78 -4.55 9.56
CA GLY A 34 -12.17 -4.11 9.68
C GLY A 34 -12.71 -3.38 8.44
N GLY A 35 -11.98 -3.39 7.32
CA GLY A 35 -12.40 -2.77 6.05
C GLY A 35 -12.17 -1.27 5.94
N LYS A 36 -11.62 -0.61 6.98
CA LYS A 36 -11.32 0.83 6.93
C LYS A 36 -10.10 1.06 6.03
N CYS A 37 -10.30 1.80 4.95
CA CYS A 37 -9.24 2.15 4.01
C CYS A 37 -8.62 3.51 4.38
N SER A 38 -7.29 3.63 4.27
CA SER A 38 -6.63 4.94 4.22
C SER A 38 -6.92 5.64 2.89
N SER A 39 -6.62 6.93 2.83
CA SER A 39 -6.49 7.64 1.56
C SER A 39 -5.39 7.01 0.70
N TRP A 40 -5.50 7.19 -0.62
CA TRP A 40 -4.42 6.85 -1.55
C TRP A 40 -3.22 7.76 -1.31
N ILE A 41 -2.05 7.16 -1.23
CA ILE A 41 -0.77 7.83 -1.04
C ILE A 41 0.08 7.56 -2.26
N SER A 42 0.65 8.62 -2.82
CA SER A 42 1.56 8.51 -3.95
C SER A 42 2.87 7.86 -3.52
N ALA A 43 3.24 6.80 -4.21
CA ALA A 43 4.58 6.24 -4.21
C ALA A 43 5.27 6.60 -5.53
N ALA A 44 4.99 7.78 -6.09
CA ALA A 44 5.58 8.20 -7.36
C ALA A 44 7.04 8.67 -7.20
N SER A 45 7.88 8.26 -8.14
CA SER A 45 9.17 8.91 -8.42
C SER A 45 8.95 10.10 -9.35
N ALA A 46 9.73 11.18 -9.18
CA ALA A 46 9.69 12.35 -10.06
C ALA A 46 9.91 11.96 -11.54
N GLU A 47 10.91 11.10 -11.78
CA GLU A 47 11.23 10.56 -13.11
C GLU A 47 10.22 9.51 -13.59
N GLY A 48 9.42 8.96 -12.68
CA GLY A 48 8.56 7.80 -12.93
C GLY A 48 9.35 6.50 -13.06
N TYR A 49 8.66 5.38 -12.85
CA TYR A 49 9.25 4.05 -12.93
C TYR A 49 9.40 3.58 -14.38
N VAL A 50 10.48 2.87 -14.65
CA VAL A 50 10.80 2.37 -16.00
C VAL A 50 9.88 1.24 -16.45
N SER A 51 9.30 0.50 -15.50
CA SER A 51 8.39 -0.62 -15.75
C SER A 51 7.21 -0.60 -14.77
N ARG A 52 6.15 -1.33 -15.13
CA ARG A 52 4.95 -1.47 -14.30
C ARG A 52 5.27 -2.25 -13.02
N GLU A 53 6.09 -3.27 -13.13
CA GLU A 53 6.50 -4.18 -12.07
C GLU A 53 7.31 -3.44 -11.00
N LEU A 54 8.17 -2.50 -11.44
CA LEU A 54 8.94 -1.65 -10.52
C LEU A 54 8.02 -0.66 -9.79
N ALA A 55 7.04 -0.07 -10.50
CA ALA A 55 6.03 0.77 -9.88
C ALA A 55 5.20 -0.02 -8.84
N PHE A 56 4.79 -1.25 -9.15
CA PHE A 56 4.11 -2.10 -8.17
C PHE A 56 5.00 -2.40 -6.96
N SER A 57 6.27 -2.73 -7.18
CA SER A 57 7.22 -3.02 -6.10
C SER A 57 7.37 -1.83 -5.14
N ALA A 58 7.45 -0.61 -5.67
CA ALA A 58 7.51 0.60 -4.86
C ALA A 58 6.22 0.83 -4.05
N GLY A 59 5.05 0.68 -4.68
CA GLY A 59 3.77 0.81 -3.98
C GLY A 59 3.56 -0.26 -2.89
N ILE A 60 4.03 -1.49 -3.12
CA ILE A 60 3.99 -2.57 -2.11
C ILE A 60 4.90 -2.24 -0.93
N LEU A 61 6.12 -1.76 -1.20
CA LEU A 61 7.09 -1.39 -0.15
C LEU A 61 6.53 -0.27 0.75
N LEU A 62 6.07 0.84 0.16
CA LEU A 62 5.49 1.95 0.92
C LEU A 62 4.23 1.49 1.69
N GLY A 63 3.36 0.73 1.03
CA GLY A 63 2.14 0.23 1.67
C GLY A 63 2.42 -0.69 2.85
N ARG A 64 3.45 -1.55 2.77
CA ARG A 64 3.86 -2.40 3.91
C ARG A 64 4.42 -1.59 5.06
N GLU A 65 5.19 -0.53 4.76
CA GLU A 65 5.67 0.38 5.80
C GLU A 65 4.52 1.12 6.49
N LEU A 66 3.54 1.60 5.73
CA LEU A 66 2.32 2.19 6.28
C LEU A 66 1.56 1.19 7.16
N ALA A 67 1.36 -0.03 6.68
CA ALA A 67 0.69 -1.09 7.44
C ALA A 67 1.41 -1.39 8.77
N ALA A 68 2.75 -1.43 8.76
CA ALA A 68 3.55 -1.60 9.97
C ALA A 68 3.37 -0.45 10.96
N ARG A 69 3.35 0.80 10.49
CA ARG A 69 3.10 1.98 11.33
C ARG A 69 1.69 1.95 11.95
N TYR A 70 0.67 1.55 11.18
CA TYR A 70 -0.70 1.41 11.71
C TYR A 70 -0.83 0.26 12.71
N ALA A 71 -0.13 -0.85 12.51
CA ALA A 71 -0.14 -1.98 13.43
C ALA A 71 0.43 -1.62 14.82
N VAL A 72 1.42 -0.70 14.88
CA VAL A 72 1.98 -0.20 16.14
C VAL A 72 0.99 0.73 16.87
N LEU A 73 0.12 1.43 16.14
CA LEU A 73 -0.84 2.40 16.70
C LEU A 73 -2.17 1.77 17.15
N THR A 74 -2.46 0.53 16.75
CA THR A 74 -3.59 -0.24 17.29
C THR A 74 -3.07 -1.21 18.34
N PRO A 75 -3.31 -0.98 19.64
CA PRO A 75 -3.05 -2.00 20.64
C PRO A 75 -3.82 -3.25 20.26
N VAL A 76 -3.18 -4.41 20.37
CA VAL A 76 -3.91 -5.67 20.40
C VAL A 76 -4.80 -5.59 21.63
N GLU A 77 -6.11 -5.39 21.44
CA GLU A 77 -7.07 -5.78 22.47
C GLU A 77 -6.92 -7.29 22.62
N THR A 78 -6.06 -7.69 23.54
CA THR A 78 -5.98 -9.05 24.03
C THR A 78 -7.28 -9.27 24.81
N THR A 79 -8.36 -9.58 24.11
CA THR A 79 -9.56 -10.12 24.76
C THR A 79 -9.22 -11.56 25.14
N THR A 80 -8.49 -11.72 26.24
CA THR A 80 -8.41 -12.99 26.94
C THR A 80 -9.81 -13.27 27.49
N TYR A 81 -10.59 -14.07 26.75
CA TYR A 81 -11.75 -14.71 27.33
C TYR A 81 -11.26 -15.86 28.22
N GLN A 82 -11.45 -15.63 29.53
CA GLN A 82 -11.47 -16.57 30.66
C GLN A 82 -10.18 -17.30 31.04
#